data_AF-A0A4P9W5F5-F1
#
_entry.id   AF-A0A4P9W5F5-F1
#
_cell.length_a   1.000
_cell.length_b   1.000
_cell.length_c   1.000
_cell.angle_alpha   90.00
_cell.angle_beta   90.00
_cell.angle_gamma   90.00
#
_symmetry.space_group_name_H-M   'P 1'
#
loop_
_entity.id
_entity.type
_entity.pdbx_description
1 polymer ?
#
loop_
_entity_poly.entity_id
_entity_poly.type
_entity_poly.pdbx_seq_one_letter_code
_entity_poly.pdbx_strand_id
1 'polypeptide(L)'
;MGRDIKPYTFNMEQVEGFRYRCEDGLRAVTRAAVKEARIKELKQEILNSEKLKAHFEDNPTDLLALRHDKTLHPARVQAHMRHVPDYLLPKRSSGGTAATAVGHVPYRVDKRRRGAKAGRGGAGRGGGGARDGAKKRKADPLKSFSFKGPE
;
A
#
# COMPACT_ATOMS: atom_id res chain seq x y z
N MET A 1 -18.69 -26.42 -36.06
CA MET A 1 -17.60 -27.33 -35.65
C MET A 1 -17.29 -27.05 -34.18
N GLY A 2 -17.69 -27.98 -33.31
CA GLY A 2 -17.57 -27.86 -31.85
C GLY A 2 -16.16 -28.18 -31.37
N ARG A 3 -15.71 -27.54 -30.29
CA ARG A 3 -14.47 -27.89 -29.60
C ARG A 3 -14.82 -28.85 -28.48
N ASP A 4 -14.22 -30.04 -28.49
CA ASP A 4 -14.39 -31.01 -27.42
C ASP A 4 -13.67 -30.54 -26.15
N ILE A 5 -14.39 -30.53 -25.04
CA ILE A 5 -13.85 -30.17 -23.73
C ILE A 5 -13.05 -31.36 -23.22
N LYS A 6 -11.72 -31.24 -23.17
CA LYS A 6 -10.85 -32.25 -22.57
C LYS A 6 -10.70 -32.01 -21.07
N PRO A 7 -10.69 -33.07 -20.24
CA PRO A 7 -10.36 -32.95 -18.82
C PRO A 7 -8.97 -32.32 -18.65
N TYR A 8 -8.89 -31.26 -17.84
CA TYR A 8 -7.63 -30.61 -17.54
C TYR A 8 -6.87 -31.41 -16.48
N THR A 9 -5.79 -32.06 -16.89
CA THR A 9 -4.86 -32.74 -15.98
C THR A 9 -3.83 -31.74 -15.48
N PHE A 10 -3.94 -31.35 -14.22
CA PHE A 10 -3.02 -30.41 -13.60
C PHE A 10 -1.76 -31.12 -13.11
N ASN A 11 -0.58 -30.74 -13.62
CA ASN A 11 0.68 -31.28 -13.14
C ASN A 11 1.11 -30.56 -11.85
N MET A 12 1.01 -31.26 -10.71
CA MET A 12 1.40 -30.72 -9.42
C MET A 12 2.90 -30.42 -9.31
N GLU A 13 3.76 -31.11 -10.04
CA GLU A 13 5.21 -30.87 -10.03
C GLU A 13 5.56 -29.43 -10.48
N GLN A 14 4.72 -28.82 -11.31
CA GLN A 14 4.93 -27.45 -11.79
C GLN A 14 4.65 -26.40 -10.71
N VAL A 15 3.79 -26.72 -9.73
CA VAL A 15 3.45 -25.82 -8.62
C VAL A 15 4.29 -26.04 -7.37
N GLU A 16 5.02 -27.17 -7.29
CA GLU A 16 5.93 -27.48 -6.18
C GLU A 16 6.97 -26.37 -5.94
N GLY A 17 7.48 -25.75 -7.01
CA GLY A 17 8.41 -24.61 -6.90
C GLY A 17 7.81 -23.42 -6.15
N PHE A 18 6.50 -23.22 -6.21
CA PHE A 18 5.83 -22.10 -5.52
C PHE A 18 5.53 -22.39 -4.05
N ARG A 19 5.71 -23.64 -3.58
CA ARG A 19 5.30 -24.07 -2.25
C ARG A 19 5.85 -23.15 -1.15
N TYR A 20 7.16 -22.91 -1.14
CA TYR A 20 7.77 -22.06 -0.11
C TYR A 20 7.32 -20.60 -0.22
N ARG A 21 6.98 -20.12 -1.44
CA ARG A 21 6.46 -18.77 -1.64
C ARG A 21 5.04 -18.60 -1.12
N CYS A 22 4.21 -19.63 -1.31
CA CYS A 22 2.89 -19.70 -0.69
C CYS A 22 3.00 -19.78 0.84
N GLU A 23 3.96 -20.55 1.35
CA GLU A 23 4.22 -20.68 2.79
C GLU A 23 4.67 -19.36 3.42
N ASP A 24 5.56 -18.61 2.78
CA ASP A 24 5.96 -17.25 3.21
C ASP A 24 4.73 -16.32 3.34
N GLY A 25 3.80 -16.44 2.39
CA GLY A 25 2.55 -15.67 2.39
C GLY A 25 1.64 -16.06 3.54
N LEU A 26 1.46 -17.36 3.77
CA LEU A 26 0.66 -17.88 4.87
C LEU A 26 1.25 -17.50 6.23
N ARG A 27 2.57 -17.54 6.37
CA ARG A 27 3.29 -17.19 7.61
C ARG A 27 3.13 -15.70 7.96
N ALA A 28 2.97 -14.84 6.97
CA ALA A 28 2.69 -13.41 7.17
C ALA A 28 1.28 -13.15 7.75
N VAL A 29 0.35 -14.08 7.59
CA VAL A 29 -1.04 -13.95 8.07
C VAL A 29 -1.17 -14.58 9.45
N THR A 30 -1.12 -13.74 10.49
CA THR A 30 -1.29 -14.19 11.88
C THR A 30 -2.71 -13.96 12.38
N ARG A 31 -3.12 -14.69 13.44
CA ARG A 31 -4.42 -14.45 14.11
C ARG A 31 -4.59 -13.00 14.57
N ALA A 32 -3.50 -12.36 15.01
CA ALA A 32 -3.51 -10.95 15.37
C ALA A 32 -3.80 -10.07 14.15
N ALA A 33 -3.10 -10.28 13.03
CA ALA A 33 -3.33 -9.55 11.79
C ALA A 33 -4.79 -9.69 11.27
N VAL A 34 -5.39 -10.87 11.41
CA VAL A 34 -6.80 -11.10 11.04
C VAL A 34 -7.75 -10.32 11.95
N LYS A 35 -7.56 -10.38 13.27
CA LYS A 35 -8.39 -9.62 14.23
C LYS A 35 -8.28 -8.11 13.98
N GLU A 36 -7.06 -7.63 13.80
CA GLU A 36 -6.75 -6.25 13.50
C GLU A 36 -7.40 -5.80 12.19
N ALA A 37 -7.25 -6.56 11.11
CA ALA A 37 -7.90 -6.29 9.82
C ALA A 37 -9.42 -6.21 9.95
N ARG A 38 -10.04 -7.13 10.72
CA ARG A 38 -11.48 -7.14 10.97
C ARG A 38 -11.95 -5.92 11.74
N ILE A 39 -11.21 -5.48 12.76
CA ILE A 39 -11.53 -4.26 13.50
C ILE A 39 -11.47 -3.03 12.58
N LYS A 40 -10.48 -2.97 11.70
CA LYS A 40 -10.37 -1.88 10.71
C LYS A 40 -11.52 -1.88 9.71
N GLU A 41 -11.90 -3.05 9.20
CA GLU A 41 -13.04 -3.22 8.30
C GLU A 41 -14.34 -2.72 8.96
N LEU A 42 -14.65 -3.20 10.17
CA LEU A 42 -15.85 -2.79 10.92
C LEU A 42 -15.88 -1.29 11.19
N LYS A 43 -14.75 -0.67 11.55
CA LYS A 43 -14.69 0.79 11.74
C LYS A 43 -15.00 1.56 10.47
N GLN A 44 -14.45 1.11 9.34
CA GLN A 44 -14.73 1.75 8.05
C GLN A 44 -16.20 1.59 7.68
N GLU A 45 -16.78 0.43 7.94
CA GLU A 45 -18.20 0.17 7.73
C GLU A 45 -19.07 1.07 8.61
N ILE A 46 -18.76 1.20 9.90
CA ILE A 46 -19.46 2.08 10.84
C ILE A 46 -19.42 3.54 10.39
N LEU A 47 -18.25 4.04 9.98
CA LEU A 47 -18.08 5.43 9.53
C LEU A 47 -18.80 5.71 8.20
N ASN A 48 -18.95 4.70 7.34
CA ASN A 48 -19.59 4.84 6.03
C ASN A 48 -21.09 4.49 6.06
N SER A 49 -21.58 3.85 7.12
CA SER A 49 -22.96 3.42 7.27
C SER A 49 -23.91 4.61 7.36
N GLU A 50 -24.92 4.65 6.48
CA GLU A 50 -25.93 5.71 6.48
C GLU A 50 -26.83 5.65 7.71
N LYS A 51 -27.10 4.44 8.21
CA LYS A 51 -27.96 4.21 9.38
C LYS A 51 -27.37 4.80 10.66
N LEU A 52 -26.04 4.83 10.77
CA LEU A 52 -25.35 5.30 11.95
C LEU A 52 -25.01 6.80 11.90
N LYS A 53 -25.20 7.48 10.75
CA LYS A 53 -24.93 8.92 10.64
C LYS A 53 -25.76 9.74 11.63
N ALA A 54 -27.07 9.49 11.71
CA ALA A 54 -27.96 10.17 12.64
C ALA A 54 -27.53 9.96 14.10
N HIS A 55 -27.17 8.72 14.46
CA HIS A 55 -26.68 8.40 15.81
C HIS A 55 -25.41 9.20 16.19
N PHE A 56 -24.52 9.43 15.22
CA PHE A 56 -23.29 10.20 15.44
C PHE A 56 -23.49 11.71 15.44
N GLU A 57 -24.59 12.21 14.87
CA GLU A 57 -24.98 13.63 15.02
C GLU A 57 -25.42 13.90 16.47
N ASP A 58 -26.18 12.97 17.06
CA ASP A 58 -26.62 13.04 18.45
C ASP A 58 -25.48 12.73 19.45
N ASN A 59 -24.52 11.88 19.06
CA ASN A 59 -23.39 11.44 19.89
C ASN A 59 -22.03 11.72 19.23
N PRO A 60 -21.56 12.98 19.24
CA PRO A 60 -20.31 13.35 18.58
C PRO A 60 -19.07 12.73 19.23
N THR A 61 -19.14 12.35 20.51
CA THR A 61 -18.06 11.70 21.27
C THR A 61 -17.68 10.34 20.68
N ASP A 62 -18.66 9.56 20.22
CA ASP A 62 -18.44 8.21 19.69
C ASP A 62 -17.76 8.26 18.33
N LEU A 63 -18.14 9.26 17.52
CA LEU A 63 -17.48 9.53 16.24
C LEU A 63 -16.03 9.97 16.44
N LEU A 64 -15.74 10.77 17.47
CA LEU A 64 -14.37 11.14 17.84
C LEU A 64 -13.58 9.90 18.30
N ALA A 65 -14.17 9.04 19.14
CA ALA A 65 -13.53 7.81 19.60
C ALA A 65 -13.12 6.89 18.43
N LEU A 66 -14.00 6.74 17.42
CA LEU A 66 -13.71 5.96 16.22
C LEU A 66 -12.59 6.57 15.35
N ARG A 67 -12.43 7.89 15.34
CA ARG A 67 -11.41 8.61 14.56
C ARG A 67 -10.04 8.66 15.25
N HIS A 68 -10.02 8.68 16.58
CA HIS A 68 -8.80 8.84 17.37
C HIS A 68 -8.14 7.52 17.77
N ASP A 69 -8.75 6.38 17.47
CA ASP A 69 -8.14 5.10 17.82
C ASP A 69 -6.79 4.90 17.10
N LYS A 70 -5.85 4.23 17.79
CA LYS A 70 -4.49 4.00 17.32
C LYS A 70 -4.53 3.48 15.89
N THR A 71 -3.74 4.11 15.03
CA THR A 71 -3.57 3.65 13.65
C THR A 71 -3.13 2.19 13.69
N LEU A 72 -4.02 1.32 13.22
CA LEU A 72 -3.69 -0.08 13.05
C LEU A 72 -2.47 -0.14 12.13
N HIS A 73 -1.34 -0.61 12.67
CA HIS A 73 -0.12 -0.70 11.87
C HIS A 73 -0.44 -1.65 10.71
N PRO A 74 -0.40 -1.17 9.45
CA PRO A 74 -0.64 -2.05 8.33
C PRO A 74 0.36 -3.21 8.44
N ALA A 75 -0.14 -4.44 8.34
CA ALA A 75 0.71 -5.62 8.33
C ALA A 75 1.86 -5.37 7.36
N ARG A 76 3.10 -5.56 7.84
CA ARG A 76 4.31 -5.18 7.07
C ARG A 76 4.34 -6.01 5.78
N VAL A 77 3.84 -5.44 4.69
CA VAL A 77 3.82 -6.09 3.40
C VAL A 77 5.26 -6.21 2.93
N GLN A 78 5.74 -7.44 2.82
CA GLN A 78 7.07 -7.71 2.30
C GLN A 78 7.09 -7.40 0.81
N ALA A 79 7.75 -6.31 0.40
CA ALA A 79 7.73 -5.83 -0.99
C ALA A 79 8.19 -6.89 -2.00
N HIS A 80 9.13 -7.76 -1.61
CA HIS A 80 9.63 -8.83 -2.46
C HIS A 80 8.54 -9.88 -2.74
N MET A 81 7.59 -10.11 -1.83
CA MET A 81 6.47 -11.06 -2.01
C MET A 81 5.57 -10.75 -3.22
N ARG A 82 5.61 -9.51 -3.74
CA ARG A 82 4.89 -9.11 -4.95
C ARG A 82 5.40 -9.81 -6.22
N HIS A 83 6.69 -10.15 -6.25
CA HIS A 83 7.34 -10.74 -7.42
C HIS A 83 7.64 -12.22 -7.16
N VAL A 84 7.43 -13.04 -8.21
CA VAL A 84 7.83 -14.44 -8.22
C VAL A 84 9.23 -14.51 -8.82
N PRO A 85 10.22 -15.06 -8.11
CA PRO A 85 11.57 -15.21 -8.65
C PRO A 85 11.60 -16.07 -9.93
N ASP A 86 12.45 -15.68 -10.88
CA ASP A 86 12.55 -16.31 -12.21
C ASP A 86 12.85 -17.82 -12.16
N TYR A 87 13.54 -18.28 -11.13
CA TYR A 87 13.87 -19.70 -10.94
C TYR A 87 12.68 -20.58 -10.54
N LEU A 88 11.54 -19.99 -10.15
CA LEU A 88 10.30 -20.73 -9.88
C LEU A 88 9.38 -20.84 -11.09
N LEU A 89 9.65 -20.04 -12.11
CA LEU A 89 8.86 -20.08 -13.32
C LEU A 89 9.26 -21.33 -14.12
N PRO A 90 8.30 -22.10 -14.63
CA PRO A 90 8.62 -23.21 -15.53
C PRO A 90 9.46 -22.70 -16.69
N LYS A 91 10.56 -23.40 -17.04
CA LYS A 91 11.51 -23.04 -18.13
C LYS A 91 10.84 -22.78 -19.49
N ARG A 92 9.58 -23.20 -19.67
CA ARG A 92 8.78 -23.02 -20.89
C ARG A 92 7.96 -21.72 -20.91
N SER A 93 7.98 -20.93 -19.83
CA SER A 93 7.30 -19.63 -19.78
C SER A 93 8.14 -18.46 -20.29
N SER A 94 9.47 -18.65 -20.43
CA SER A 94 10.37 -17.70 -21.11
C SER A 94 10.58 -18.02 -22.60
N GLY A 95 9.96 -19.09 -23.11
CA GLY A 95 10.06 -19.49 -24.51
C GLY A 95 8.82 -20.24 -24.96
N GLY A 96 7.87 -19.53 -25.59
CA GLY A 96 6.74 -20.18 -26.27
C GLY A 96 5.38 -19.50 -26.23
N THR A 97 5.29 -18.17 -26.17
CA THR A 97 4.38 -17.47 -27.08
C THR A 97 5.24 -16.43 -27.78
N ALA A 98 5.09 -16.34 -29.10
CA ALA A 98 5.79 -15.36 -29.90
C ALA A 98 5.72 -13.99 -29.21
N ALA A 99 6.84 -13.28 -29.21
CA ALA A 99 6.91 -11.87 -28.91
C ALA A 99 6.08 -11.07 -29.94
N THR A 100 4.76 -11.23 -29.97
CA THR A 100 3.89 -10.11 -30.30
C THR A 100 4.01 -9.17 -29.11
N ALA A 101 4.77 -8.10 -29.34
CA ALA A 101 5.00 -7.01 -28.41
C ALA A 101 3.66 -6.42 -27.91
N VAL A 102 3.04 -7.05 -26.92
CA VAL A 102 2.05 -6.37 -26.09
C VAL A 102 2.87 -5.60 -25.08
N GLY A 103 3.26 -4.38 -25.48
CA GLY A 103 3.95 -3.44 -24.62
C GLY A 103 3.22 -3.29 -23.29
N HIS A 104 3.99 -2.99 -22.24
CA HIS A 104 3.46 -2.64 -20.92
C HIS A 104 2.33 -1.61 -21.09
N VAL A 105 1.08 -2.01 -20.84
CA VAL A 105 -0.06 -1.10 -20.84
C VAL A 105 -0.04 -0.40 -19.48
N PRO A 106 0.36 0.89 -19.39
CA PRO A 106 0.29 1.58 -18.12
C PRO A 106 -1.18 1.65 -17.72
N TYR A 107 -1.49 1.20 -16.51
CA TYR A 107 -2.77 1.49 -15.88
C TYR A 107 -2.85 3.01 -15.72
N ARG A 108 -3.53 3.68 -16.66
CA ARG A 108 -3.83 5.11 -16.56
C ARG A 108 -4.84 5.27 -15.44
N VAL A 109 -4.37 5.49 -14.23
CA VAL A 109 -5.19 6.12 -13.21
C VAL A 109 -5.43 7.54 -13.70
N ASP A 110 -6.65 7.81 -14.17
CA ASP A 110 -7.12 9.17 -14.42
C ASP A 110 -7.13 9.95 -13.11
N LYS A 111 -5.97 10.53 -12.78
CA LYS A 111 -5.79 11.48 -11.68
C LYS A 111 -6.46 12.83 -11.97
N ARG A 112 -7.40 12.90 -12.93
CA ARG A 112 -8.12 14.12 -13.35
C ARG A 112 -9.48 14.32 -12.69
N ARG A 113 -9.79 13.62 -11.59
CA ARG A 113 -11.02 13.88 -10.81
C ARG A 113 -10.83 13.93 -9.29
N ARG A 114 -9.61 14.23 -8.80
CA ARG A 114 -9.40 14.59 -7.38
C ARG A 114 -8.70 15.93 -7.29
N GLY A 115 -9.48 16.99 -7.51
CA GLY A 115 -8.99 18.37 -7.43
C GLY A 115 -10.01 19.42 -7.79
N ALA A 116 -11.32 19.17 -7.65
CA ALA A 116 -12.33 20.20 -7.73
C ALA A 116 -12.67 20.71 -6.31
N LYS A 117 -11.68 21.32 -5.64
CA LYS A 117 -11.94 22.23 -4.50
C LYS A 117 -10.69 23.06 -4.17
N ALA A 118 -10.57 24.20 -4.83
CA ALA A 118 -9.88 25.43 -4.41
C ALA A 118 -10.04 26.37 -5.62
N GLY A 119 -10.74 27.49 -5.55
CA GLY A 119 -10.47 28.57 -4.62
C GLY A 119 -10.16 29.79 -5.50
N ARG A 120 -10.92 30.86 -5.31
CA ARG A 120 -10.84 32.14 -6.03
C ARG A 120 -9.43 32.76 -6.01
N GLY A 121 -9.11 33.52 -7.07
CA GLY A 121 -8.02 34.52 -7.13
C GLY A 121 -6.67 33.91 -7.53
N GLY A 122 -5.86 34.48 -8.40
CA GLY A 122 -5.78 35.80 -9.03
C GLY A 122 -4.54 35.82 -9.92
N ALA A 123 -4.41 36.84 -10.75
CA ALA A 123 -3.41 36.99 -11.80
C ALA A 123 -1.95 37.16 -11.32
N GLY A 124 -0.99 36.85 -12.19
CA GLY A 124 0.44 37.24 -12.07
C GLY A 124 1.37 36.22 -12.76
N ARG A 125 1.70 36.37 -14.04
CA ARG A 125 2.92 37.03 -14.58
C ARG A 125 4.23 36.67 -13.86
N GLY A 126 5.03 35.82 -14.53
CA GLY A 126 6.47 36.02 -14.79
C GLY A 126 7.47 35.88 -13.62
N GLY A 127 8.64 35.31 -13.95
CA GLY A 127 9.87 35.53 -13.17
C GLY A 127 10.54 34.26 -12.70
N GLY A 128 11.72 33.96 -13.26
CA GLY A 128 12.60 32.92 -12.76
C GLY A 128 13.45 33.37 -11.57
N GLY A 129 14.23 32.42 -11.05
CA GLY A 129 15.41 32.70 -10.24
C GLY A 129 15.30 32.36 -8.75
N ALA A 130 16.44 31.90 -8.24
CA ALA A 130 16.83 31.77 -6.83
C ALA A 130 16.33 30.53 -6.05
N ARG A 131 17.22 29.54 -6.05
CA ARG A 131 17.43 28.61 -4.93
C ARG A 131 17.87 29.43 -3.72
N ASP A 132 17.19 29.30 -2.59
CA ASP A 132 17.80 29.35 -1.25
C ASP A 132 16.75 29.06 -0.18
N GLY A 133 17.10 28.19 0.78
CA GLY A 133 16.14 27.74 1.79
C GLY A 133 16.68 26.69 2.76
N ALA A 134 17.81 27.01 3.38
CA ALA A 134 18.30 26.55 4.68
C ALA A 134 17.59 25.33 5.34
N LYS A 135 18.13 24.12 5.09
CA LYS A 135 17.96 23.01 6.03
C LYS A 135 18.76 23.32 7.30
N LYS A 136 18.10 23.79 8.35
CA LYS A 136 18.60 23.74 9.74
C LYS A 136 19.04 22.30 10.02
N ARG A 137 20.35 22.07 9.96
CA ARG A 137 20.97 20.83 10.42
C ARG A 137 20.73 20.76 11.92
N LYS A 138 19.98 19.75 12.36
CA LYS A 138 19.87 19.39 13.78
C LYS A 138 21.31 19.28 14.30
N ALA A 139 21.68 20.16 15.22
CA ALA A 139 22.95 20.06 15.92
C ALA A 139 23.00 18.71 16.62
N ASP A 140 24.13 18.04 16.48
CA ASP A 140 24.40 16.71 17.03
C ASP A 140 24.29 16.76 18.57
N PRO A 141 23.33 16.04 19.18
CA PRO A 141 23.04 16.15 20.61
C PRO A 141 24.19 15.66 21.52
N LEU A 142 25.22 15.03 20.95
CA LEU A 142 26.42 14.60 21.69
C LEU A 142 27.53 15.67 21.73
N LYS A 143 27.36 16.81 21.05
CA LYS A 143 28.32 17.93 21.06
C LYS A 143 27.91 19.10 21.95
N SER A 144 26.72 19.09 22.54
CA SER A 144 26.25 20.11 23.48
C SER A 144 26.70 19.88 24.93
N PHE A 145 27.33 18.75 25.22
CA PHE A 145 27.84 18.45 26.55
C PHE A 145 29.36 18.66 26.60
N SER A 146 29.78 19.83 27.05
CA SER A 146 31.17 20.07 27.48
C SER A 146 31.23 19.98 29.01
N PHE A 147 31.88 18.95 29.54
CA PHE A 147 32.13 18.75 30.97
C PHE A 147 33.41 19.49 31.36
N LYS A 148 33.30 20.47 32.28
CA LYS A 148 34.46 21.11 32.92
C LYS A 148 34.57 20.57 34.34
N GLY A 149 35.56 19.70 34.58
CA GLY A 149 35.89 19.20 35.91
C GLY A 149 36.64 20.25 36.74
N PRO A 150 36.60 20.16 38.09
CA PRO A 150 37.42 21.00 38.96
C PRO A 150 38.88 20.53 38.99
N GLU A 151 39.81 21.48 39.11
CA GLU A 151 41.25 21.25 39.38
C GLU A 151 41.48 20.53 40.72
#